data_AF-A0A4Q1SQ39-F1
#
_entry.id   AF-A0A4Q1SQ39-F1
#
_cell.length_a   1.000
_cell.length_b   1.000
_cell.length_c   1.000
_cell.angle_alpha   90.00
_cell.angle_beta   90.00
_cell.angle_gamma   90.00
#
_symmetry.space_group_name_H-M   'P 1'
#
loop_
_entity.id
_entity.type
_entity.pdbx_description
1 polymer ?
#
loop_
_entity_poly.entity_id
_entity_poly.type
_entity_poly.pdbx_seq_one_letter_code
_entity_poly.pdbx_strand_id
1 'polypeptide(L)'
;MLDLGKLEDIHPDIEAVSEVVHHLKARVDGKEIHIQILKNQSGHFFYELSHAYRGADHADPRLSEGNRFATVEEAARGALLSATMVYRSTDEGGSWVRNESFYN
;
A
#
# COMPACT_ATOMS: atom_id res chain seq x y z
N MET A 1 -4.81 -16.86 8.88
CA MET A 1 -4.60 -15.91 9.99
C MET A 1 -3.38 -15.11 9.57
N LEU A 2 -3.53 -13.79 9.38
CA LEU A 2 -2.40 -12.93 9.00
C LEU A 2 -1.40 -12.94 10.17
N ASP A 3 -0.12 -13.19 9.90
CA ASP A 3 0.92 -13.19 10.92
C ASP A 3 1.48 -11.78 11.07
N LEU A 4 0.84 -10.98 11.94
CA LEU A 4 1.17 -9.56 12.10
C LEU A 4 2.64 -9.34 12.49
N GLY A 5 3.29 -10.31 13.17
CA GLY A 5 4.70 -10.22 13.55
C GLY A 5 5.65 -10.22 12.35
N LYS A 6 5.27 -10.83 11.22
CA LYS A 6 6.10 -10.82 10.00
C LYS A 6 6.03 -9.50 9.24
N LEU A 7 4.97 -8.73 9.43
CA LEU A 7 4.85 -7.40 8.82
C LEU A 7 5.78 -6.38 9.50
N GLU A 8 6.12 -6.61 10.76
CA GLU A 8 7.06 -5.77 11.53
C GLU A 8 8.48 -5.79 10.93
N ASP A 9 8.91 -6.95 10.41
CA ASP A 9 10.22 -7.11 9.77
C ASP A 9 10.33 -6.41 8.41
N ILE A 10 9.20 -6.10 7.77
CA ILE A 10 9.15 -5.55 6.41
C ILE A 10 9.15 -4.02 6.40
N HIS A 11 8.61 -3.40 7.46
CA HIS A 11 8.49 -1.95 7.58
C HIS A 11 9.27 -1.43 8.79
N PRO A 12 10.61 -1.28 8.70
CA PRO A 12 11.44 -0.86 9.82
C PRO A 12 11.09 0.53 10.38
N ASP A 13 10.39 1.36 9.60
CA ASP A 13 9.95 2.70 9.98
C ASP A 13 8.53 2.72 10.62
N ILE A 14 7.85 1.57 10.66
CA ILE A 14 6.52 1.40 11.24
C ILE A 14 6.67 0.58 12.51
N GLU A 15 6.50 1.23 13.67
CA GLU A 15 6.39 0.56 14.96
C GLU A 15 5.31 -0.54 14.84
N ALA A 16 5.62 -1.79 15.17
CA ALA A 16 4.75 -2.97 15.24
C ALA A 16 3.27 -2.84 14.79
N VAL A 17 2.85 -3.67 13.81
CA VAL A 17 1.45 -3.76 13.37
C VAL A 17 0.58 -4.33 14.49
N SER A 18 -0.41 -3.56 14.94
CA SER A 18 -1.31 -3.96 16.02
C SER A 18 -2.62 -4.57 15.52
N GLU A 19 -3.19 -4.04 14.43
CA GLU A 19 -4.47 -4.51 13.89
C GLU A 19 -4.65 -4.24 12.40
N VAL A 20 -5.43 -5.11 11.73
CA VAL A 20 -6.00 -4.83 10.41
C VAL A 20 -7.35 -4.15 10.62
N VAL A 21 -7.44 -2.89 10.24
CA VAL A 21 -8.62 -2.04 10.48
C VAL A 21 -9.63 -2.17 9.36
N HIS A 22 -9.16 -2.29 8.11
CA HIS A 22 -10.06 -2.31 6.96
C HIS A 22 -9.47 -3.01 5.74
N HIS A 23 -10.36 -3.56 4.91
CA HIS A 23 -10.03 -4.12 3.60
C HIS A 23 -10.78 -3.35 2.51
N LEU A 24 -10.06 -2.87 1.51
CA LEU A 24 -10.64 -2.21 0.34
C LEU A 24 -10.18 -2.93 -0.93
N LYS A 25 -10.91 -2.68 -2.02
CA LYS A 25 -10.55 -3.11 -3.36
C LYS A 25 -10.67 -1.95 -4.32
N ALA A 26 -9.66 -1.79 -5.16
CA ALA A 26 -9.67 -0.89 -6.30
C ALA A 26 -9.53 -1.70 -7.59
N ARG A 27 -10.10 -1.22 -8.69
CA ARG A 27 -9.89 -1.77 -10.02
C ARG A 27 -9.31 -0.69 -10.93
N VAL A 28 -8.11 -0.92 -11.44
CA VAL A 28 -7.38 0.01 -12.31
C VAL A 28 -7.00 -0.76 -13.56
N ASP A 29 -7.52 -0.34 -14.71
CA ASP A 29 -7.28 -0.99 -16.01
C ASP A 29 -7.48 -2.51 -16.01
N GLY A 30 -8.59 -2.96 -15.45
CA GLY A 30 -8.89 -4.40 -15.31
C GLY A 30 -8.08 -5.14 -14.24
N LYS A 31 -7.01 -4.54 -13.68
CA LYS A 31 -6.28 -5.09 -12.54
C LYS A 31 -7.02 -4.81 -11.24
N GLU A 32 -7.29 -5.87 -10.47
CA GLU A 32 -7.81 -5.74 -9.11
C GLU A 32 -6.65 -5.57 -8.12
N ILE A 33 -6.72 -4.52 -7.31
CA ILE A 33 -5.74 -4.16 -6.28
C ILE A 33 -6.45 -4.23 -4.94
N HIS A 34 -6.02 -5.16 -4.09
CA HIS A 34 -6.48 -5.26 -2.72
C HIS A 34 -5.66 -4.30 -1.86
N ILE A 35 -6.32 -3.67 -0.91
CA ILE A 35 -5.76 -2.66 -0.01
C ILE A 35 -6.09 -3.10 1.41
N GLN A 36 -5.09 -3.12 2.28
CA GLN A 36 -5.25 -3.29 3.72
C GLN A 36 -4.93 -1.97 4.40
N ILE A 37 -5.82 -1.53 5.29
CA ILE A 37 -5.52 -0.45 6.22
C ILE A 37 -5.15 -1.10 7.55
N LEU A 38 -3.96 -0.77 8.00
CA LEU A 38 -3.33 -1.31 9.18
C LEU A 38 -3.17 -0.19 10.21
N LYS A 39 -3.10 -0.56 11.48
CA LYS A 39 -2.78 0.36 12.55
C LYS A 39 -1.63 -0.19 13.37
N ASN A 40 -0.77 0.69 13.86
CA ASN A 40 0.32 0.32 14.74
C ASN A 40 -0.02 0.47 16.22
N GLN A 41 0.90 0.04 17.09
CA GLN A 41 0.77 0.18 18.54
C GLN A 41 0.68 1.64 18.99
N SER A 42 1.31 2.56 18.26
CA SER A 42 1.26 4.01 18.51
C SER A 42 0.00 4.69 17.96
N GLY A 43 -0.98 3.92 17.48
CA GLY A 43 -2.28 4.42 17.02
C GLY A 43 -2.28 5.12 15.66
N HIS A 44 -1.18 5.07 14.92
CA HIS A 44 -1.10 5.58 13.54
C HIS A 44 -1.58 4.52 12.56
N PHE A 45 -2.07 4.99 11.42
CA PHE A 45 -2.58 4.16 10.35
C PHE A 45 -1.64 4.17 9.15
N PHE A 46 -1.60 3.08 8.42
CA PHE A 46 -0.83 2.93 7.19
C PHE A 46 -1.54 1.94 6.29
N TYR A 47 -1.14 1.88 5.02
CA TYR A 47 -1.75 0.97 4.06
C TYR A 47 -0.74 0.06 3.40
N GLU A 48 -1.21 -1.13 3.02
CA GLU A 48 -0.52 -2.00 2.10
C GLU A 48 -1.36 -2.26 0.86
N LEU A 49 -0.72 -2.24 -0.30
CA LEU A 49 -1.31 -2.62 -1.57
C LEU A 49 -0.81 -4.01 -1.96
N SER A 50 -1.72 -4.86 -2.43
CA SER A 50 -1.36 -6.17 -3.02
C SER A 50 -0.50 -6.07 -4.28
N HIS A 51 -0.60 -4.94 -4.98
CA HIS A 51 0.13 -4.66 -6.20
C HIS A 51 0.51 -3.18 -6.24
N ALA A 52 1.73 -2.90 -6.70
CA ALA A 52 2.18 -1.55 -7.02
C ALA A 52 2.43 -1.45 -8.53
N TYR A 53 2.03 -0.34 -9.14
CA TYR A 53 2.37 -0.07 -10.54
C TYR A 53 3.80 0.45 -10.61
N ARG A 54 4.64 -0.18 -11.44
CA ARG A 54 5.95 0.36 -11.79
C ARG A 54 5.89 0.87 -13.22
N GLY A 55 5.95 2.19 -13.37
CA GLY A 55 6.06 2.85 -14.67
C GLY A 55 7.45 2.70 -15.28
N ALA A 56 7.57 3.07 -16.56
CA ALA A 56 8.82 2.97 -17.33
C ALA A 56 9.96 3.83 -16.76
N ASP A 57 9.62 4.97 -16.15
CA ASP A 57 10.58 5.91 -15.55
C ASP A 57 10.97 5.56 -14.09
N HIS A 58 10.60 4.37 -13.60
CA HIS A 58 10.98 3.80 -12.29
C HIS A 58 10.71 4.64 -11.03
N ALA A 59 10.03 5.77 -11.11
CA ALA A 59 9.69 6.55 -9.93
C ALA A 59 8.31 6.13 -9.41
N ASP A 60 8.25 5.53 -8.23
CA ASP A 60 7.17 5.83 -7.29
C ASP A 60 7.60 7.10 -6.56
N PRO A 61 7.13 8.31 -6.96
CA PRO A 61 7.59 9.55 -6.37
C PRO A 61 7.09 9.72 -4.92
N ARG A 62 6.21 8.84 -4.44
CA ARG A 62 5.52 8.99 -3.16
C ARG A 62 5.88 7.97 -2.08
N LEU A 63 6.82 7.07 -2.35
CA LEU A 63 7.55 6.39 -1.26
C LEU A 63 8.23 7.39 -0.30
N SER A 64 8.34 8.67 -0.68
CA SER A 64 8.89 9.78 0.12
C SER A 64 7.88 10.42 1.09
N GLU A 65 6.58 10.39 0.81
CA GLU A 65 5.57 10.82 1.80
C GLU A 65 5.33 9.62 2.72
N GLY A 66 5.82 9.71 3.96
CA GLY A 66 5.75 8.60 4.91
C GLY A 66 4.36 7.98 4.96
N ASN A 67 4.28 6.66 4.74
CA ASN A 67 3.07 5.86 4.86
C ASN A 67 2.66 5.74 6.34
N ARG A 68 2.26 6.85 6.94
CA ARG A 68 1.91 7.02 8.35
C ARG A 68 0.90 8.16 8.48
N PHE A 69 -0.30 7.83 8.90
CA PHE A 69 -1.46 8.72 8.91
C PHE A 69 -2.10 8.76 10.30
N ALA A 70 -2.80 9.85 10.61
CA ALA A 70 -3.49 10.00 11.89
C ALA A 70 -4.87 9.34 11.88
N THR A 71 -5.46 9.12 10.69
CA THR A 71 -6.82 8.57 10.54
C THR A 71 -6.90 7.49 9.47
N VAL A 72 -7.93 6.64 9.57
CA VAL A 72 -8.25 5.60 8.57
C VAL A 72 -8.55 6.24 7.22
N GLU A 73 -9.26 7.36 7.20
CA GLU A 73 -9.65 8.07 5.99
C GLU A 73 -8.45 8.67 5.24
N GLU A 74 -7.45 9.18 5.96
CA GLU A 74 -6.18 9.62 5.37
C GLU A 74 -5.41 8.45 4.78
N ALA A 75 -5.31 7.32 5.49
CA ALA A 75 -4.65 6.12 4.99
C ALA A 75 -5.36 5.57 3.74
N ALA A 76 -6.69 5.53 3.72
CA ALA A 76 -7.47 5.12 2.57
C ALA A 76 -7.30 6.06 1.37
N ARG A 77 -7.25 7.39 1.60
CA ARG A 77 -6.95 8.37 0.55
C ARG A 77 -5.54 8.19 -0.01
N GLY A 78 -4.54 8.02 0.85
CA GLY A 78 -3.16 7.73 0.45
C GLY A 78 -3.07 6.47 -0.40
N ALA A 79 -3.74 5.39 0.02
CA ALA A 79 -3.78 4.12 -0.70
C ALA A 79 -4.37 4.26 -2.10
N LEU A 80 -5.52 4.93 -2.22
CA LEU A 80 -6.16 5.18 -3.51
C LEU A 80 -5.28 6.06 -4.41
N LEU A 81 -4.65 7.09 -3.84
CA LEU A 81 -3.76 7.99 -4.56
C LEU A 81 -2.53 7.25 -5.11
N SER A 82 -1.95 6.36 -4.32
CA SER A 82 -0.83 5.50 -4.72
C SER A 82 -1.26 4.50 -5.81
N ALA A 83 -2.39 3.83 -5.63
CA ALA A 83 -2.90 2.86 -6.59
C ALA A 83 -3.31 3.47 -7.95
N THR A 84 -3.70 4.75 -7.99
CA THR A 84 -4.26 5.37 -9.21
C THR A 84 -3.34 6.37 -9.88
N MET A 85 -2.62 7.21 -9.14
CA MET A 85 -1.86 8.30 -9.76
C MET A 85 -0.53 7.86 -10.37
N VAL A 86 0.01 6.71 -9.96
CA VAL A 86 1.23 6.15 -10.54
C VAL A 86 0.93 5.42 -11.85
N TYR A 87 -0.32 4.96 -12.04
CA TYR A 87 -0.74 4.27 -13.25
C TYR A 87 -0.87 5.21 -14.45
N ARG A 88 -0.31 4.79 -15.59
CA ARG A 88 -0.45 5.45 -16.89
C ARG A 88 -0.71 4.40 -17.96
N SER A 89 -1.81 4.52 -18.68
CA SER A 89 -2.16 3.58 -19.77
C SER A 89 -1.22 3.64 -20.97
N THR A 90 -0.45 4.72 -21.08
CA THR A 90 0.51 4.95 -22.17
C THR A 90 1.94 4.60 -21.80
N ASP A 91 2.19 4.05 -20.61
CA ASP A 91 3.54 3.67 -20.17
C ASP A 91 3.99 2.40 -20.90
N GLU A 92 4.80 2.56 -21.93
CA GLU A 92 5.47 1.44 -22.60
C GLU A 92 6.46 0.77 -21.63
N GLY A 93 6.19 -0.47 -21.24
CA GLY A 93 7.01 -1.22 -20.28
C GLY A 93 6.57 -1.09 -18.82
N GLY A 94 5.49 -0.34 -18.55
CA GLY A 94 4.88 -0.30 -17.22
C GLY A 94 4.22 -1.64 -16.85
N SER A 95 4.27 -2.00 -15.57
CA SER A 95 3.67 -3.27 -15.11
C SER A 95 3.20 -3.22 -13.66
N TRP A 96 2.16 -4.00 -13.37
CA TRP A 96 1.71 -4.27 -12.02
C TRP A 96 2.61 -5.32 -11.38
N VAL A 97 3.36 -4.92 -10.35
CA VAL A 97 4.22 -5.81 -9.58
C VAL A 97 3.49 -6.24 -8.32
N ARG A 98 3.51 -7.55 -8.05
CA ARG A 98 2.94 -8.11 -6.83
C ARG A 98 3.76 -7.66 -5.62
N ASN A 99 3.08 -7.21 -4.58
CA ASN A 99 3.70 -6.94 -3.29
C ASN A 99 3.63 -8.20 -2.43
N GLU A 100 4.75 -8.85 -2.20
CA GLU A 100 4.80 -10.07 -1.39
C GLU A 100 4.52 -9.80 0.10
N SER A 101 4.77 -8.58 0.61
CA SER A 101 4.45 -8.25 2.01
C SER A 101 2.98 -8.42 2.33
N PHE A 102 2.12 -8.05 1.37
CA PHE A 102 0.66 -8.14 1.50
C PHE A 102 0.14 -9.58 1.68
N TYR A 103 0.88 -10.57 1.19
CA TYR A 103 0.46 -11.97 1.14
C TYR A 103 1.15 -12.88 2.16
N ASN A 104 2.17 -12.37 2.85
CA ASN A 104 2.93 -13.09 3.87
C ASN A 104 2.37 -12.83 5.27
#